data_AF-A0A674K479-F1
#
_entry.id   AF-A0A674K479-F1
#
_cell.length_a   1.000
_cell.length_b   1.000
_cell.length_c   1.000
_cell.angle_alpha   90.00
_cell.angle_beta   90.00
_cell.angle_gamma   90.00
#
_symmetry.space_group_name_H-M   'P 1'
#
loop_
_entity.id
_entity.type
_entity.pdbx_description
1 polymer ?
#
loop_
_entity_poly.entity_id
_entity_poly.type
_entity_poly.pdbx_seq_one_letter_code
_entity_poly.pdbx_strand_id
1 'polypeptide(L)'
;VIWSPYTIPLFPIPVAELNTIAPIISNFFLCSYALINFSCFHASITNSPGWRPSFRYYSKWAALFGAVISVVIMFLLTWWAALIAIGIIVFLLGYVLYKKPEVNWGSSVQAGSYNLALNYSVGLNEVNEHIKNYRPQCLVLTGPPNFRPALVDFVGTFTKNLSLMICGNVLIGPCKQKMSECRLTSNGHTKWLTKRKIKAFYTDVVADDLRSGVKTLMQASGLGKMKPNILVIGYKKNWQTAHPRTVEEYTGILQISGLEETSGGHLVQPPVQSRTNPQLNHPSQGFVKPDLKTSEDGDSTISLGNPFQCFTTLLVK
;
A
#
# COMPACT_ATOMS: atom_id res chain seq x y z
N VAL A 1 -21.97 24.16 24.00
CA VAL A 1 -21.03 24.15 25.14
C VAL A 1 -20.92 25.57 25.70
N ILE A 2 -21.98 26.09 26.32
CA ILE A 2 -22.07 27.51 26.75
C ILE A 2 -22.38 27.64 28.27
N TRP A 3 -22.63 26.52 28.96
CA TRP A 3 -22.94 26.48 30.40
C TRP A 3 -21.70 26.57 31.33
N SER A 4 -20.49 26.74 30.78
CA SER A 4 -19.24 26.69 31.56
C SER A 4 -18.53 28.01 31.93
N PRO A 5 -18.96 29.24 31.54
CA PRO A 5 -18.22 30.45 31.91
C PRO A 5 -18.39 30.83 33.39
N TYR A 6 -19.46 30.36 34.05
CA TYR A 6 -19.74 30.68 35.46
C TYR A 6 -19.34 29.56 36.44
N THR A 7 -19.31 28.30 36.00
CA THR A 7 -18.97 27.15 36.87
C THR A 7 -17.47 26.95 37.05
N ILE A 8 -16.66 27.18 36.00
CA ILE A 8 -15.19 27.09 36.07
C ILE A 8 -14.59 28.09 37.07
N PRO A 9 -14.92 29.40 37.04
CA PRO A 9 -14.36 30.34 38.01
C PRO A 9 -14.90 30.14 39.43
N LEU A 10 -15.99 29.39 39.64
CA LEU A 10 -16.52 29.10 40.98
C LEU A 10 -15.68 28.10 41.78
N PHE A 11 -14.95 27.21 41.10
CA PHE A 11 -14.16 26.15 41.74
C PHE A 11 -13.01 26.66 42.64
N PRO A 12 -12.19 27.66 42.24
CA PRO A 12 -11.13 28.20 43.11
C PRO A 12 -11.59 29.20 44.18
N ILE A 13 -12.85 29.68 44.18
CA ILE A 13 -13.31 30.75 45.11
C ILE A 13 -13.14 30.40 46.60
N PRO A 14 -13.35 29.15 47.07
CA PRO A 14 -13.12 28.79 48.48
C PRO A 14 -11.64 28.78 48.87
N VAL A 15 -10.70 28.77 47.92
CA VAL A 15 -9.25 28.70 48.15
C VAL A 15 -8.66 30.10 48.02
N ALA A 16 -9.10 31.00 48.90
CA ALA A 16 -8.93 32.45 48.78
C ALA A 16 -7.52 32.98 49.13
N GLU A 17 -6.46 32.37 48.59
CA GLU A 17 -5.12 32.96 48.53
C GLU A 17 -4.67 33.15 47.07
N LEU A 18 -4.54 34.42 46.67
CA LEU A 18 -4.08 34.82 45.34
C LEU A 18 -2.70 34.20 44.99
N ASN A 19 -1.85 34.05 46.01
CA ASN A 19 -0.50 33.47 45.91
C ASN A 19 -0.51 31.99 45.49
N THR A 20 -1.54 31.22 45.85
CA THR A 20 -1.68 29.82 45.45
C THR A 20 -2.28 29.68 44.05
N ILE A 21 -3.19 30.59 43.67
CA ILE A 21 -3.88 30.54 42.38
C ILE A 21 -2.99 31.03 41.23
N ALA A 22 -2.18 32.08 41.44
CA ALA A 22 -1.40 32.71 40.38
C ALA A 22 -0.41 31.76 39.64
N PRO A 23 0.36 30.87 40.31
CA PRO A 23 1.22 29.91 39.63
C PRO A 23 0.45 28.90 38.77
N ILE A 24 -0.75 28.49 39.19
CA ILE A 24 -1.60 27.52 38.48
C ILE A 24 -2.09 28.13 37.16
N ILE A 25 -2.61 29.36 37.21
CA ILE A 25 -3.06 30.09 36.02
C ILE A 25 -1.88 30.37 35.07
N SER A 26 -0.73 30.79 35.61
CA SER A 26 0.48 31.04 34.83
C SER A 26 0.96 29.79 34.08
N ASN A 27 0.93 28.62 34.73
CA ASN A 27 1.26 27.35 34.09
C ASN A 27 0.32 26.99 32.94
N PHE A 28 -0.99 27.27 33.04
CA PHE A 28 -1.93 27.01 31.94
C PHE A 28 -1.66 27.88 30.71
N PHE A 29 -1.30 29.16 30.91
CA PHE A 29 -0.87 30.04 29.82
C PHE A 29 0.48 29.61 29.23
N LEU A 30 1.48 29.30 30.06
CA LEU A 30 2.78 28.77 29.61
C LEU A 30 2.65 27.48 28.80
N CYS A 31 1.78 26.56 29.23
CA CYS A 31 1.43 25.34 28.50
C CYS A 31 0.85 25.68 27.11
N SER A 32 -0.08 26.63 27.04
CA SER A 32 -0.66 27.10 25.77
C SER A 32 0.38 27.73 24.85
N TYR A 33 1.28 28.58 25.39
CA TYR A 33 2.38 29.18 24.63
C TYR A 33 3.39 28.13 24.14
N ALA A 34 3.71 27.12 24.95
CA ALA A 34 4.57 26.00 24.56
C ALA A 34 3.97 25.21 23.40
N LEU A 35 2.68 24.87 23.48
CA LEU A 35 1.96 24.13 22.44
C LEU A 35 1.86 24.90 21.12
N ILE A 36 1.57 26.20 21.16
CA ILE A 36 1.50 27.04 19.95
C ILE A 36 2.89 27.12 19.29
N ASN A 37 3.92 27.45 20.06
CA ASN A 37 5.29 27.56 19.55
C ASN A 37 5.81 26.23 18.97
N PHE A 38 5.56 25.12 19.67
CA PHE A 38 5.90 23.78 19.18
C PHE A 38 5.13 23.41 17.91
N SER A 39 3.84 23.76 17.82
CA SER A 39 3.01 23.50 16.63
C SER A 39 3.53 24.26 15.40
N CYS A 40 3.91 25.53 15.57
CA CYS A 40 4.53 26.34 14.51
C CYS A 40 5.88 25.77 14.04
N PHE A 41 6.72 25.29 14.98
CA PHE A 41 7.96 24.59 14.64
C PHE A 41 7.70 23.26 13.91
N HIS A 42 6.78 22.43 14.41
CA HIS A 42 6.47 21.13 13.83
C HIS A 42 5.87 21.25 12.42
N ALA A 43 4.93 22.19 12.20
CA ALA A 43 4.42 22.51 10.86
C ALA A 43 5.53 23.00 9.91
N SER A 44 6.46 23.80 10.44
CA SER A 44 7.60 24.31 9.68
C SER A 44 8.61 23.24 9.28
N ILE A 45 8.90 22.24 10.12
CA ILE A 45 9.88 21.19 9.81
C ILE A 45 9.28 20.08 8.92
N THR A 46 7.99 19.79 9.09
CA THR A 46 7.27 18.83 8.23
C THR A 46 6.88 19.39 6.86
N ASN A 47 7.09 20.71 6.64
CA ASN A 47 6.70 21.45 5.43
C ASN A 47 5.24 21.16 5.04
N SER A 48 4.30 21.36 5.98
CA SER A 48 2.90 21.07 5.72
C SER A 48 2.31 22.04 4.67
N PRO A 49 1.50 21.59 3.69
CA PRO A 49 1.13 22.40 2.52
C PRO A 49 0.46 23.76 2.81
N GLY A 50 -0.29 23.84 3.91
CA GLY A 50 -0.95 25.08 4.37
C GLY A 50 -0.06 26.00 5.20
N TRP A 51 1.13 25.56 5.62
CA TRP A 51 2.02 26.36 6.46
C TRP A 51 2.95 27.24 5.62
N ARG A 52 2.55 28.51 5.45
CA ARG A 52 3.28 29.53 4.68
C ARG A 52 3.46 30.81 5.50
N PRO A 53 4.38 30.84 6.48
CA PRO A 53 4.62 32.02 7.31
C PRO A 53 5.21 33.16 6.45
N SER A 54 4.38 34.16 6.12
CA SER A 54 4.78 35.33 5.30
C SER A 54 5.55 36.40 6.10
N PHE A 55 5.72 36.22 7.41
CA PHE A 55 6.30 37.24 8.29
C PHE A 55 7.84 37.24 8.24
N ARG A 56 8.43 38.41 7.96
CA ARG A 56 9.87 38.57 7.64
C ARG A 56 10.84 38.07 8.72
N TYR A 57 10.45 38.15 9.99
CA TYR A 57 11.26 37.76 11.15
C TYR A 57 10.88 36.40 11.74
N TYR A 58 10.01 35.63 11.06
CA TYR A 58 9.67 34.28 11.51
C TYR A 58 10.87 33.32 11.31
N SER A 59 11.31 32.66 12.38
CA SER A 59 12.31 31.60 12.33
C SER A 59 11.79 30.34 13.01
N LYS A 60 11.95 29.19 12.34
CA LYS A 60 11.58 27.87 12.84
C LYS A 60 12.26 27.61 14.20
N TRP A 61 13.54 27.94 14.30
CA TRP A 61 14.36 27.75 15.49
C TRP A 61 13.98 28.68 16.64
N ALA A 62 13.52 29.90 16.35
CA ALA A 62 13.01 30.82 17.38
C ALA A 62 11.70 30.30 18.00
N ALA A 63 10.82 29.69 17.20
CA ALA A 63 9.62 29.03 17.71
C ALA A 63 9.98 27.83 18.61
N LEU A 64 10.95 26.98 18.22
CA LEU A 64 11.45 25.90 19.08
C LEU A 64 12.00 26.44 20.41
N PHE A 65 12.81 27.49 20.36
CA PHE A 65 13.38 28.14 21.54
C PHE A 65 12.31 28.69 22.49
N GLY A 66 11.28 29.37 21.95
CA GLY A 66 10.13 29.84 22.72
C GLY A 66 9.34 28.72 23.38
N ALA A 67 9.19 27.57 22.70
CA ALA A 67 8.55 26.39 23.30
C ALA A 67 9.37 25.81 24.45
N VAL A 68 10.69 25.66 24.28
CA VAL A 68 11.60 25.15 25.31
C VAL A 68 11.63 26.07 26.53
N ILE A 69 11.76 27.39 26.34
CA ILE A 69 11.69 28.37 27.45
C ILE A 69 10.37 28.26 28.20
N SER A 70 9.24 28.16 27.49
CA SER A 70 7.92 28.05 28.11
C SER A 70 7.81 26.82 29.01
N VAL A 71 8.36 25.68 28.57
CA VAL A 71 8.42 24.44 29.37
C VAL A 71 9.38 24.58 30.56
N VAL A 72 10.56 25.18 30.39
CA VAL A 72 11.52 25.41 31.49
C VAL A 72 10.90 26.30 32.57
N ILE A 73 10.25 27.41 32.20
CA ILE A 73 9.56 28.28 33.16
C ILE A 73 8.41 27.53 33.88
N MET A 74 7.66 26.68 33.17
CA MET A 74 6.61 25.86 33.77
C MET A 74 7.15 24.91 34.86
N PHE A 75 8.34 24.31 34.66
CA PHE A 75 9.04 23.53 35.68
C PHE A 75 9.55 24.37 36.85
N LEU A 76 10.07 25.58 36.59
CA LEU A 76 10.55 26.50 37.62
C LEU A 76 9.44 27.04 38.52
N LEU A 77 8.22 27.23 37.99
CA LEU A 77 7.06 27.65 38.78
C LEU A 77 6.51 26.52 39.65
N THR A 78 6.10 25.40 39.06
CA THR A 78 5.59 24.23 39.80
C THR A 78 5.84 22.92 39.06
N TRP A 79 6.93 22.23 39.42
CA TRP A 79 7.39 21.00 38.78
C TRP A 79 6.34 19.88 38.70
N TRP A 80 5.53 19.69 39.74
CA TRP A 80 4.51 18.63 39.80
C TRP A 80 3.35 18.90 38.82
N ALA A 81 2.88 20.14 38.76
CA ALA A 81 1.85 20.56 37.81
C ALA A 81 2.38 20.54 36.36
N ALA A 82 3.66 20.84 36.15
CA ALA A 82 4.32 20.72 34.85
C ALA A 82 4.32 19.27 34.34
N LEU A 83 4.65 18.29 35.19
CA LEU A 83 4.58 16.85 34.84
C LEU A 83 3.16 16.41 34.50
N ILE A 84 2.15 16.85 35.26
CA ILE A 84 0.73 16.55 34.97
C ILE A 84 0.32 17.12 33.61
N ALA A 85 0.66 18.38 33.33
CA ALA A 85 0.33 19.02 32.06
C ALA A 85 0.97 18.31 30.86
N ILE A 86 2.27 17.95 30.96
CA ILE A 86 2.97 17.17 29.93
C ILE A 86 2.32 15.79 29.76
N GLY A 87 1.96 15.11 30.85
CA GLY A 87 1.26 13.81 30.82
C GLY A 87 -0.08 13.89 30.09
N ILE A 88 -0.88 14.93 30.36
CA ILE A 88 -2.16 15.17 29.68
C ILE A 88 -1.94 15.44 28.18
N ILE A 89 -0.94 16.26 27.80
CA ILE A 89 -0.61 16.52 26.40
C ILE A 89 -0.22 15.23 25.68
N VAL A 90 0.70 14.44 26.25
CA VAL A 90 1.16 13.18 25.65
C VAL A 90 0.00 12.17 25.54
N PHE A 91 -0.86 12.09 26.55
CA PHE A 91 -2.06 11.25 26.51
C PHE A 91 -3.04 11.68 25.41
N LEU A 92 -3.33 12.99 25.27
CA LEU A 92 -4.23 13.52 24.24
C LEU A 92 -3.65 13.32 22.83
N LEU A 93 -2.36 13.60 22.63
CA LEU A 93 -1.67 13.35 21.36
C LEU A 93 -1.67 11.85 21.02
N GLY A 94 -1.36 10.99 21.99
CA GLY A 94 -1.42 9.54 21.84
C GLY A 94 -2.82 9.04 21.49
N TYR A 95 -3.86 9.57 22.13
CA TYR A 95 -5.25 9.25 21.84
C TYR A 95 -5.65 9.65 20.41
N VAL A 96 -5.27 10.84 19.94
CA VAL A 96 -5.52 11.28 18.55
C VAL A 96 -4.76 10.41 17.54
N LEU A 97 -3.48 10.11 17.80
CA LEU A 97 -2.65 9.24 16.96
C LEU A 97 -3.12 7.78 16.92
N TYR A 98 -3.77 7.31 17.99
CA TYR A 98 -4.38 5.98 18.08
C TYR A 98 -5.72 5.91 17.34
N LYS A 99 -6.64 6.86 17.61
CA LYS A 99 -7.97 6.90 17.00
C LYS A 99 -7.92 7.13 15.49
N LYS A 100 -6.91 7.84 14.98
CA LYS A 100 -6.75 8.25 13.57
C LYS A 100 -8.09 8.64 12.91
N PRO A 101 -8.84 9.59 13.50
CA PRO A 101 -10.15 9.95 12.97
C PRO A 101 -10.01 10.43 11.52
N GLU A 102 -10.92 10.02 10.64
CA GLU A 102 -10.99 10.48 9.25
C GLU A 102 -11.46 11.95 9.22
N VAL A 103 -10.54 12.86 9.53
CA VAL A 103 -10.77 14.30 9.55
C VAL A 103 -10.50 14.91 8.17
N ASN A 104 -11.41 15.79 7.77
CA ASN A 104 -11.36 16.55 6.52
C ASN A 104 -10.31 17.69 6.51
N TRP A 105 -9.69 17.97 7.66
CA TRP A 105 -8.59 18.93 7.81
C TRP A 105 -7.25 18.20 7.67
N GLY A 106 -6.47 18.54 6.64
CA GLY A 106 -5.24 17.82 6.28
C GLY A 106 -4.21 17.76 7.41
N SER A 107 -3.62 16.58 7.63
CA SER A 107 -2.66 16.33 8.72
C SER A 107 -1.22 16.67 8.33
N SER A 108 -0.50 17.38 9.20
CA SER A 108 0.95 17.60 9.05
C SER A 108 1.76 16.30 9.05
N VAL A 109 1.26 15.22 9.66
CA VAL A 109 1.91 13.90 9.64
C VAL A 109 1.79 13.25 8.26
N GLN A 110 0.64 13.43 7.58
CA GLN A 110 0.43 12.96 6.22
C GLN A 110 1.30 13.74 5.23
N ALA A 111 1.41 15.05 5.40
CA ALA A 111 2.33 15.90 4.64
C ALA A 111 3.80 15.48 4.81
N GLY A 112 4.25 15.29 6.05
CA GLY A 112 5.61 14.82 6.34
C GLY A 112 5.89 13.44 5.72
N SER A 113 4.91 12.52 5.78
CA SER A 113 5.02 11.19 5.17
C SER A 113 5.15 11.25 3.64
N TYR A 114 4.40 12.14 2.98
CA TYR A 114 4.48 12.37 1.53
C TYR A 114 5.85 12.96 1.13
N ASN A 115 6.29 14.02 1.83
CA ASN A 115 7.60 14.65 1.59
C ASN A 115 8.74 13.64 1.78
N LEU A 116 8.65 12.79 2.81
CA LEU A 116 9.63 11.74 3.08
C LEU A 116 9.66 10.68 1.97
N ALA A 117 8.49 10.20 1.52
CA ALA A 117 8.38 9.24 0.42
C ALA A 117 8.91 9.81 -0.90
N LEU A 118 8.63 11.08 -1.19
CA LEU A 118 9.12 11.78 -2.38
C LEU A 118 10.65 11.92 -2.34
N ASN A 119 11.21 12.41 -1.23
CA ASN A 119 12.66 12.60 -1.07
C ASN A 119 13.42 11.26 -1.21
N TYR A 120 12.92 10.18 -0.62
CA TYR A 120 13.51 8.85 -0.82
C TYR A 120 13.37 8.35 -2.26
N SER A 121 12.22 8.58 -2.92
CA SER A 121 12.01 8.17 -4.31
C SER A 121 12.93 8.92 -5.29
N VAL A 122 13.18 10.21 -5.04
CA VAL A 122 14.13 11.03 -5.82
C VAL A 122 15.58 10.60 -5.54
N GLY A 123 15.94 10.37 -4.26
CA GLY A 123 17.28 9.92 -3.88
C GLY A 123 17.71 8.59 -4.51
N LEU A 124 16.76 7.70 -4.85
CA LEU A 124 17.07 6.49 -5.63
C LEU A 124 17.68 6.80 -7.00
N ASN A 125 17.36 7.95 -7.62
CA ASN A 125 17.90 8.32 -8.93
C ASN A 125 19.42 8.51 -8.91
N GLU A 126 20.00 8.92 -7.77
CA GLU A 126 21.45 9.11 -7.59
C GLU A 126 22.22 7.80 -7.38
N VAL A 127 21.54 6.73 -6.93
CA VAL A 127 22.18 5.45 -6.61
C VAL A 127 22.45 4.64 -7.89
N ASN A 128 23.72 4.40 -8.21
CA ASN A 128 24.10 3.56 -9.36
C ASN A 128 23.52 2.14 -9.24
N GLU A 129 22.96 1.64 -10.34
CA GLU A 129 22.45 0.27 -10.40
C GLU A 129 23.60 -0.72 -10.50
N HIS A 130 23.62 -1.71 -9.61
CA HIS A 130 24.61 -2.79 -9.62
C HIS A 130 23.90 -4.13 -9.67
N ILE A 131 24.43 -5.06 -10.47
CA ILE A 131 23.81 -6.36 -10.76
C ILE A 131 23.50 -7.15 -9.48
N LYS A 132 24.36 -7.05 -8.45
CA LYS A 132 24.17 -7.71 -7.14
C LYS A 132 22.99 -7.16 -6.33
N ASN A 133 22.49 -5.97 -6.65
CA ASN A 133 21.37 -5.29 -5.99
C ASN A 133 20.07 -5.34 -6.81
N TYR A 134 19.98 -6.22 -7.82
CA TYR A 134 18.77 -6.38 -8.62
C TYR A 134 17.55 -6.69 -7.73
N ARG A 135 16.44 -5.99 -7.98
CA ARG A 135 15.14 -6.22 -7.34
C ARG A 135 14.08 -6.47 -8.41
N PRO A 136 13.29 -7.56 -8.32
CA PRO A 136 12.22 -7.83 -9.27
C PRO A 136 11.03 -6.90 -9.02
N GLN A 137 10.82 -5.93 -9.91
CA GLN A 137 9.71 -4.97 -9.87
C GLN A 137 8.62 -5.45 -10.84
N CYS A 138 7.54 -6.02 -10.33
CA CYS A 138 6.58 -6.77 -11.14
C CYS A 138 5.33 -5.93 -11.49
N LEU A 139 5.05 -5.76 -12.78
CA LEU A 139 3.75 -5.37 -13.30
C LEU A 139 2.94 -6.65 -13.58
N VAL A 140 1.84 -6.85 -12.88
CA VAL A 140 1.03 -8.06 -12.94
C VAL A 140 -0.29 -7.76 -13.63
N LEU A 141 -0.56 -8.41 -14.77
CA LEU A 141 -1.82 -8.26 -15.50
C LEU A 141 -2.94 -9.09 -14.86
N THR A 142 -3.41 -8.61 -13.71
CA THR A 142 -4.45 -9.25 -12.90
C THR A 142 -5.84 -9.05 -13.47
N GLY A 143 -6.07 -7.94 -14.17
CA GLY A 143 -7.42 -7.37 -14.29
C GLY A 143 -7.87 -6.87 -12.90
N PRO A 144 -9.17 -6.91 -12.57
CA PRO A 144 -9.63 -6.74 -11.19
C PRO A 144 -8.95 -7.78 -10.27
N PRO A 145 -8.20 -7.39 -9.22
CA PRO A 145 -7.39 -8.34 -8.43
C PRO A 145 -8.22 -9.45 -7.77
N ASN A 146 -9.49 -9.17 -7.48
CA ASN A 146 -10.46 -10.10 -6.92
C ASN A 146 -10.77 -11.29 -7.84
N PHE A 147 -10.60 -11.15 -9.17
CA PHE A 147 -10.93 -12.18 -10.17
C PHE A 147 -9.81 -13.22 -10.33
N ARG A 148 -8.56 -12.86 -10.04
CA ARG A 148 -7.38 -13.74 -10.19
C ARG A 148 -6.52 -13.77 -8.92
N PRO A 149 -7.08 -14.07 -7.73
CA PRO A 149 -6.36 -14.00 -6.47
C PRO A 149 -5.10 -14.87 -6.45
N ALA A 150 -5.13 -16.06 -7.06
CA ALA A 150 -3.98 -16.96 -7.14
C ALA A 150 -2.77 -16.34 -7.86
N LEU A 151 -2.98 -15.46 -8.85
CA LEU A 151 -1.88 -14.75 -9.53
C LEU A 151 -1.30 -13.66 -8.63
N VAL A 152 -2.16 -12.95 -7.89
CA VAL A 152 -1.74 -11.93 -6.91
C VAL A 152 -0.95 -12.58 -5.77
N ASP A 153 -1.46 -13.69 -5.21
CA ASP A 153 -0.84 -14.42 -4.10
C ASP A 153 0.51 -15.05 -4.52
N PHE A 154 0.62 -15.55 -5.76
CA PHE A 154 1.88 -16.05 -6.33
C PHE A 154 2.96 -14.97 -6.42
N VAL A 155 2.65 -13.82 -7.04
CA VAL A 155 3.62 -12.71 -7.16
C VAL A 155 3.90 -12.07 -5.79
N GLY A 156 2.91 -12.01 -4.89
CA GLY A 156 3.10 -11.58 -3.51
C GLY A 156 4.07 -12.48 -2.73
N THR A 157 4.00 -13.80 -2.96
CA THR A 157 4.93 -14.78 -2.38
C THR A 157 6.36 -14.61 -2.92
N PHE A 158 6.50 -14.35 -4.22
CA PHE A 158 7.80 -14.09 -4.87
C PHE A 158 8.44 -12.77 -4.41
N THR A 159 7.67 -11.68 -4.40
CA THR A 159 8.15 -10.34 -4.03
C THR A 159 8.32 -10.13 -2.52
N LYS A 160 7.72 -11.00 -1.69
CA LYS A 160 7.77 -11.00 -0.21
C LYS A 160 7.47 -9.65 0.45
N ASN A 161 6.67 -8.78 -0.20
CA ASN A 161 6.42 -7.40 0.25
C ASN A 161 7.71 -6.52 0.40
N LEU A 162 8.79 -6.88 -0.31
CA LEU A 162 10.10 -6.20 -0.32
C LEU A 162 10.43 -5.49 -1.66
N SER A 163 9.72 -5.83 -2.73
CA SER A 163 9.89 -5.25 -4.07
C SER A 163 8.59 -4.63 -4.57
N LEU A 164 8.69 -3.76 -5.58
CA LEU A 164 7.54 -3.13 -6.20
C LEU A 164 6.64 -4.17 -6.87
N MET A 165 5.34 -4.13 -6.57
CA MET A 165 4.31 -4.92 -7.24
C MET A 165 3.17 -3.97 -7.66
N ILE A 166 2.82 -3.98 -8.94
CA ILE A 166 1.72 -3.18 -9.50
C ILE A 166 0.71 -4.15 -10.13
N CYS A 167 -0.54 -4.12 -9.64
CA CYS A 167 -1.66 -4.85 -10.24
C CYS A 167 -2.27 -3.98 -11.35
N GLY A 168 -2.01 -4.34 -12.60
CA GLY A 168 -2.52 -3.66 -13.78
C GLY A 168 -3.89 -4.20 -14.21
N ASN A 169 -4.82 -3.29 -14.45
CA ASN A 169 -6.13 -3.58 -15.05
C ASN A 169 -6.32 -2.75 -16.32
N VAL A 170 -6.68 -3.41 -17.44
CA VAL A 170 -7.01 -2.72 -18.70
C VAL A 170 -8.51 -2.83 -18.92
N LEU A 171 -9.17 -1.68 -18.96
CA LEU A 171 -10.61 -1.57 -19.20
C LEU A 171 -10.82 -1.20 -20.67
N ILE A 172 -11.40 -2.14 -21.41
CA ILE A 172 -11.69 -1.98 -22.83
C ILE A 172 -12.99 -1.18 -23.00
N GLY A 173 -12.94 -0.12 -23.81
CA GLY A 173 -14.13 0.64 -24.24
C GLY A 173 -14.05 2.16 -24.01
N PRO A 174 -15.17 2.89 -24.23
CA PRO A 174 -15.17 4.34 -24.33
C PRO A 174 -14.66 5.07 -23.07
N CYS A 175 -13.59 5.85 -23.25
CA CYS A 175 -12.86 6.53 -22.17
C CYS A 175 -13.76 7.27 -21.17
N LYS A 176 -14.70 8.10 -21.65
CA LYS A 176 -15.58 8.92 -20.78
C LYS A 176 -16.40 8.10 -19.78
N GLN A 177 -16.90 6.93 -20.18
CA GLN A 177 -17.72 6.07 -19.32
C GLN A 177 -16.85 5.18 -18.43
N LYS A 178 -15.79 4.58 -18.97
CA LYS A 178 -14.93 3.68 -18.20
C LYS A 178 -14.07 4.41 -17.17
N MET A 179 -13.69 5.66 -17.40
CA MET A 179 -12.85 6.40 -16.45
C MET A 179 -13.59 6.80 -15.15
N SER A 180 -14.92 6.93 -15.15
CA SER A 180 -15.69 7.11 -13.91
C SER A 180 -15.80 5.79 -13.14
N GLU A 181 -16.00 4.66 -13.84
CA GLU A 181 -15.99 3.30 -13.29
C GLU A 181 -14.63 2.95 -12.64
N CYS A 182 -13.51 3.32 -13.27
CA CYS A 182 -12.16 3.22 -12.69
C CYS A 182 -12.08 3.91 -11.32
N ARG A 183 -12.42 5.20 -11.27
CA ARG A 183 -12.27 6.03 -10.05
C ARG A 183 -13.14 5.55 -8.88
N LEU A 184 -14.30 4.94 -9.17
CA LEU A 184 -15.17 4.34 -8.15
C LEU A 184 -14.63 2.99 -7.64
N THR A 185 -14.11 2.14 -8.53
CA THR A 185 -13.71 0.76 -8.20
C THR A 185 -12.27 0.63 -7.67
N SER A 186 -11.36 1.50 -8.10
CA SER A 186 -9.92 1.50 -7.72
C SER A 186 -9.68 1.52 -6.21
N ASN A 187 -10.46 2.32 -5.47
CA ASN A 187 -10.43 2.35 -4.00
C ASN A 187 -10.84 1.00 -3.37
N GLY A 188 -11.80 0.28 -3.97
CA GLY A 188 -12.23 -1.04 -3.52
C GLY A 188 -11.15 -2.10 -3.74
N HIS A 189 -10.47 -2.08 -4.89
CA HIS A 189 -9.36 -2.97 -5.20
C HIS A 189 -8.16 -2.74 -4.27
N THR A 190 -7.81 -1.48 -3.99
CA THR A 190 -6.74 -1.12 -3.05
C THR A 190 -7.06 -1.60 -1.62
N LYS A 191 -8.31 -1.42 -1.16
CA LYS A 191 -8.79 -1.95 0.13
C LYS A 191 -8.73 -3.49 0.20
N TRP A 192 -9.02 -4.19 -0.90
CA TRP A 192 -8.93 -5.65 -0.97
C TRP A 192 -7.47 -6.15 -0.84
N LEU A 193 -6.53 -5.54 -1.56
CA LEU A 193 -5.09 -5.84 -1.46
C LEU A 193 -4.58 -5.64 -0.02
N THR A 194 -5.00 -4.53 0.59
CA THR A 194 -4.64 -4.17 1.98
C THR A 194 -5.20 -5.20 2.98
N LYS A 195 -6.46 -5.60 2.83
CA LYS A 195 -7.10 -6.64 3.66
C LYS A 195 -6.38 -7.99 3.56
N ARG A 196 -5.80 -8.30 2.39
CA ARG A 196 -5.03 -9.53 2.11
C ARG A 196 -3.56 -9.44 2.55
N LYS A 197 -3.12 -8.30 3.12
CA LYS A 197 -1.74 -8.00 3.56
C LYS A 197 -0.69 -8.05 2.42
N ILE A 198 -1.11 -7.76 1.19
CA ILE A 198 -0.24 -7.71 0.01
C ILE A 198 0.13 -6.25 -0.26
N LYS A 199 1.43 -5.93 -0.23
CA LYS A 199 1.96 -4.59 -0.57
C LYS A 199 2.07 -4.45 -2.09
N ALA A 200 0.93 -4.19 -2.73
CA ALA A 200 0.87 -3.89 -4.15
C ALA A 200 0.10 -2.59 -4.39
N PHE A 201 0.55 -1.82 -5.38
CA PHE A 201 -0.24 -0.74 -5.96
C PHE A 201 -1.25 -1.30 -6.96
N TYR A 202 -2.34 -0.58 -7.21
CA TYR A 202 -3.31 -0.91 -8.25
C TYR A 202 -3.38 0.25 -9.25
N THR A 203 -3.34 -0.08 -10.53
CA THR A 203 -3.37 0.91 -11.63
C THR A 203 -4.31 0.42 -12.72
N ASP A 204 -5.31 1.24 -13.04
CA ASP A 204 -6.21 1.04 -14.16
C ASP A 204 -5.87 1.95 -15.34
N VAL A 205 -5.95 1.38 -16.55
CA VAL A 205 -5.82 2.09 -17.82
C VAL A 205 -7.05 1.78 -18.67
N VAL A 206 -7.63 2.80 -19.27
CA VAL A 206 -8.69 2.66 -20.28
C VAL A 206 -8.06 2.73 -21.66
N ALA A 207 -8.40 1.79 -22.53
CA ALA A 207 -7.90 1.72 -23.90
C ALA A 207 -8.95 1.07 -24.82
N ASP A 208 -8.82 1.27 -26.13
CA ASP A 208 -9.69 0.62 -27.11
C ASP A 208 -9.34 -0.87 -27.29
N ASP A 209 -8.05 -1.23 -27.15
CA ASP A 209 -7.57 -2.61 -27.24
C ASP A 209 -6.74 -3.02 -26.01
N LEU A 210 -6.74 -4.32 -25.68
CA LEU A 210 -5.93 -4.88 -24.59
C LEU A 210 -4.43 -4.62 -24.81
N ARG A 211 -3.94 -4.84 -26.04
CA ARG A 211 -2.53 -4.68 -26.41
C ARG A 211 -2.06 -3.23 -26.18
N SER A 212 -2.85 -2.26 -26.62
CA SER A 212 -2.59 -0.83 -26.47
C SER A 212 -2.60 -0.40 -25.00
N GLY A 213 -3.58 -0.86 -24.22
CA GLY A 213 -3.65 -0.58 -22.78
C GLY A 213 -2.50 -1.19 -21.97
N VAL A 214 -2.04 -2.40 -22.32
CA VAL A 214 -0.87 -3.02 -21.68
C VAL A 214 0.41 -2.28 -22.03
N LYS A 215 0.60 -1.84 -23.30
CA LYS A 215 1.75 -0.99 -23.67
C LYS A 215 1.79 0.30 -22.85
N THR A 216 0.65 0.98 -22.70
CA THR A 216 0.54 2.17 -21.83
C THR A 216 0.89 1.84 -20.38
N LEU A 217 0.42 0.71 -19.82
CA LEU A 217 0.81 0.27 -18.48
C LEU A 217 2.32 0.02 -18.36
N MET A 218 2.96 -0.65 -19.32
CA MET A 218 4.40 -0.92 -19.28
C MET A 218 5.22 0.38 -19.31
N GLN A 219 4.83 1.33 -20.16
CA GLN A 219 5.59 2.57 -20.41
C GLN A 219 5.33 3.67 -19.36
N ALA A 220 4.13 3.71 -18.75
CA ALA A 220 3.72 4.78 -17.84
C ALA A 220 3.54 4.36 -16.36
N SER A 221 3.72 3.08 -16.00
CA SER A 221 3.65 2.65 -14.60
C SER A 221 4.96 2.91 -13.84
N GLY A 222 4.86 3.45 -12.63
CA GLY A 222 5.99 3.67 -11.73
C GLY A 222 6.42 5.14 -11.62
N LEU A 223 7.52 5.37 -10.90
CA LEU A 223 8.09 6.70 -10.66
C LEU A 223 9.62 6.63 -10.56
N GLY A 224 10.34 7.30 -11.46
CA GLY A 224 11.81 7.26 -11.50
C GLY A 224 12.33 5.82 -11.64
N LYS A 225 13.23 5.41 -10.74
CA LYS A 225 13.71 4.01 -10.67
C LYS A 225 12.74 3.01 -10.03
N MET A 226 11.64 3.48 -9.42
CA MET A 226 10.56 2.62 -8.93
C MET A 226 9.58 2.32 -10.07
N LYS A 227 10.06 1.62 -11.11
CA LYS A 227 9.31 1.23 -12.31
C LYS A 227 9.38 -0.30 -12.50
N PRO A 228 8.33 -0.94 -13.04
CA PRO A 228 8.36 -2.38 -13.28
C PRO A 228 9.44 -2.75 -14.32
N ASN A 229 10.12 -3.87 -14.07
CA ASN A 229 11.12 -4.49 -14.94
C ASN A 229 10.79 -5.97 -15.26
N ILE A 230 9.64 -6.44 -14.79
CA ILE A 230 9.08 -7.77 -15.05
C ILE A 230 7.60 -7.61 -15.38
N LEU A 231 7.16 -8.20 -16.49
CA LEU A 231 5.75 -8.32 -16.83
C LEU A 231 5.25 -9.72 -16.49
N VAL A 232 4.28 -9.83 -15.58
CA VAL A 232 3.68 -11.11 -15.18
C VAL A 232 2.28 -11.25 -15.76
N ILE A 233 2.06 -12.32 -16.53
CA ILE A 233 0.79 -12.58 -17.21
C ILE A 233 0.28 -13.99 -16.87
N GLY A 234 -1.02 -14.10 -16.59
CA GLY A 234 -1.68 -15.40 -16.45
C GLY A 234 -1.76 -16.15 -17.79
N TYR A 235 -1.51 -17.46 -17.78
CA TYR A 235 -1.64 -18.30 -18.98
C TYR A 235 -3.08 -18.40 -19.50
N LYS A 236 -3.27 -18.16 -20.80
CA LYS A 236 -4.59 -18.23 -21.48
C LYS A 236 -4.95 -19.69 -21.82
N LYS A 237 -5.56 -20.40 -20.87
CA LYS A 237 -5.95 -21.83 -21.04
C LYS A 237 -6.92 -22.09 -22.20
N ASN A 238 -7.85 -21.17 -22.47
CA ASN A 238 -8.89 -21.32 -23.49
C ASN A 238 -8.48 -20.78 -24.87
N TRP A 239 -7.21 -20.87 -25.26
CA TRP A 239 -6.72 -20.28 -26.51
C TRP A 239 -7.31 -20.93 -27.77
N GLN A 240 -7.54 -22.26 -27.75
CA GLN A 240 -8.11 -23.02 -28.88
C GLN A 240 -9.57 -22.67 -29.19
N THR A 241 -10.34 -22.27 -28.16
CA THR A 241 -11.78 -21.94 -28.28
C THR A 241 -12.05 -20.44 -28.23
N ALA A 242 -11.01 -19.60 -28.11
CA ALA A 242 -11.14 -18.16 -28.07
C ALA A 242 -11.22 -17.57 -29.48
N HIS A 243 -11.84 -16.40 -29.60
CA HIS A 243 -11.82 -15.64 -30.85
C HIS A 243 -10.36 -15.27 -31.23
N PRO A 244 -9.94 -15.42 -32.50
CA PRO A 244 -8.52 -15.31 -32.90
C PRO A 244 -7.88 -13.97 -32.52
N ARG A 245 -8.61 -12.86 -32.61
CA ARG A 245 -8.12 -11.53 -32.19
C ARG A 245 -7.60 -11.51 -30.74
N THR A 246 -8.28 -12.21 -29.82
CA THR A 246 -7.85 -12.27 -28.41
C THR A 246 -6.69 -13.24 -28.16
N VAL A 247 -6.27 -14.01 -29.17
CA VAL A 247 -5.02 -14.78 -29.18
C VAL A 247 -3.91 -13.92 -29.77
N GLU A 248 -4.16 -13.19 -30.86
CA GLU A 248 -3.24 -12.20 -31.45
C GLU A 248 -2.91 -11.05 -30.49
N GLU A 249 -3.87 -10.56 -29.71
CA GLU A 249 -3.62 -9.60 -28.62
C GLU A 249 -2.65 -10.18 -27.59
N TYR A 250 -2.85 -11.45 -27.19
CA TYR A 250 -2.07 -12.12 -26.16
C TYR A 250 -0.64 -12.38 -26.61
N THR A 251 -0.44 -12.93 -27.81
CA THR A 251 0.90 -13.12 -28.40
C THR A 251 1.58 -11.77 -28.66
N GLY A 252 0.81 -10.76 -29.07
CA GLY A 252 1.31 -9.40 -29.25
C GLY A 252 1.82 -8.75 -27.97
N ILE A 253 1.18 -8.99 -26.82
CA ILE A 253 1.67 -8.51 -25.53
C ILE A 253 3.00 -9.17 -25.17
N LEU A 254 3.13 -10.49 -25.39
CA LEU A 254 4.39 -11.21 -25.19
C LEU A 254 5.50 -10.65 -26.08
N GLN A 255 5.19 -10.39 -27.35
CA GLN A 255 6.15 -9.80 -28.30
C GLN A 255 6.55 -8.37 -27.95
N ILE A 256 5.62 -7.53 -27.47
CA ILE A 256 5.95 -6.19 -26.95
C ILE A 256 6.87 -6.31 -25.72
N SER A 257 6.59 -7.24 -24.80
CA SER A 257 7.44 -7.44 -23.62
C SER A 257 8.85 -7.91 -23.93
N GLY A 258 9.05 -8.70 -25.00
CA GLY A 258 10.39 -9.10 -25.44
C GLY A 258 11.17 -8.02 -26.19
N LEU A 259 10.50 -7.02 -26.78
CA LEU A 259 11.14 -5.91 -27.51
C LEU A 259 11.54 -4.75 -26.60
N GLU A 260 10.90 -4.62 -25.43
CA GLU A 260 11.22 -3.60 -24.44
C GLU A 260 12.29 -4.17 -23.48
N GLU A 261 13.58 -4.02 -23.84
CA GLU A 261 14.76 -4.66 -23.20
C GLU A 261 14.83 -4.57 -21.66
N THR A 262 14.05 -3.70 -21.03
CA THR A 262 13.95 -3.55 -19.58
C THR A 262 12.94 -4.48 -18.89
N SER A 263 12.19 -5.30 -19.65
CA SER A 263 10.97 -5.98 -19.17
C SER A 263 11.01 -7.51 -19.34
N GLY A 264 11.54 -8.23 -18.35
CA GLY A 264 11.51 -9.70 -18.34
C GLY A 264 10.08 -10.25 -18.37
N GLY A 265 9.65 -10.84 -19.49
CA GLY A 265 8.33 -11.43 -19.65
C GLY A 265 8.21 -12.79 -18.94
N HIS A 266 7.37 -12.88 -17.91
CA HIS A 266 7.17 -14.11 -17.14
C HIS A 266 5.72 -14.60 -17.19
N LEU A 267 5.55 -15.78 -17.77
CA LEU A 267 4.28 -16.50 -17.87
C LEU A 267 4.00 -17.28 -16.58
N VAL A 268 2.81 -17.12 -15.99
CA VAL A 268 2.39 -17.86 -14.78
C VAL A 268 1.12 -18.66 -15.03
N GLN A 269 1.20 -19.98 -14.84
CA GLN A 269 0.07 -20.88 -14.89
C GLN A 269 -0.30 -21.35 -13.47
N PRO A 270 -1.42 -20.89 -12.88
CA PRO A 270 -1.85 -21.41 -11.59
C PRO A 270 -2.39 -22.86 -11.72
N PRO A 271 -2.15 -23.72 -10.71
CA PRO A 271 -2.62 -25.10 -10.71
C PRO A 271 -4.15 -25.17 -10.78
N VAL A 272 -4.67 -26.25 -11.35
CA VAL A 272 -6.11 -26.48 -11.45
C VAL A 272 -6.61 -27.03 -10.12
N GLN A 273 -7.39 -26.23 -9.38
CA GLN A 273 -8.24 -26.79 -8.32
C GLN A 273 -9.41 -27.52 -8.99
N SER A 274 -9.37 -28.85 -8.94
CA SER A 274 -10.48 -29.71 -9.33
C SER A 274 -11.68 -29.47 -8.41
N ARG A 275 -12.77 -28.90 -8.96
CA ARG A 275 -14.07 -28.95 -8.29
C ARG A 275 -14.59 -30.38 -8.33
N THR A 276 -14.44 -31.12 -7.24
CA THR A 276 -15.18 -32.35 -7.00
C THR A 276 -16.64 -32.01 -6.72
N ASN A 277 -17.51 -32.15 -7.72
CA ASN A 277 -18.96 -32.24 -7.48
C ASN A 277 -19.29 -33.69 -7.06
N PRO A 278 -20.16 -33.92 -6.04
CA PRO A 278 -20.52 -35.27 -5.63
C PRO A 278 -21.60 -35.89 -6.53
N GLN A 279 -21.51 -37.21 -6.69
CA GLN A 279 -22.62 -38.16 -6.95
C GLN A 279 -23.42 -38.02 -8.26
N LEU A 280 -23.18 -38.97 -9.18
CA LEU A 280 -24.27 -39.77 -9.74
C LEU A 280 -23.76 -41.17 -10.11
N ASN A 281 -24.21 -42.19 -9.39
CA ASN A 281 -23.90 -43.60 -9.68
C ASN A 281 -24.84 -44.15 -10.76
N HIS A 282 -24.30 -44.90 -11.72
CA HIS A 282 -24.99 -46.05 -12.32
C HIS A 282 -23.95 -47.10 -12.76
N PRO A 283 -24.10 -48.39 -12.39
CA PRO A 283 -23.18 -49.44 -12.79
C PRO A 283 -23.70 -50.25 -13.98
N SER A 284 -22.80 -50.72 -14.83
CA SER A 284 -23.04 -51.84 -15.73
C SER A 284 -21.78 -52.72 -15.87
N GLN A 285 -21.87 -53.91 -15.28
CA GLN A 285 -21.11 -55.10 -15.67
C GLN A 285 -21.53 -55.47 -17.12
N GLY A 286 -20.74 -56.14 -17.97
CA GLY A 286 -19.39 -56.70 -17.87
C GLY A 286 -19.23 -57.78 -18.95
N PHE A 287 -18.02 -58.06 -19.46
CA PHE A 287 -17.74 -59.29 -20.21
C PHE A 287 -16.25 -59.68 -20.13
N VAL A 288 -15.95 -60.96 -20.38
CA VAL A 288 -14.71 -61.63 -19.93
C VAL A 288 -13.75 -61.98 -21.07
N LYS A 289 -12.45 -61.99 -20.72
CA LYS A 289 -11.21 -62.57 -21.33
C LYS A 289 -11.36 -63.96 -22.02
N PRO A 290 -10.32 -64.58 -22.65
CA PRO A 290 -8.84 -64.35 -22.59
C PRO A 290 -8.16 -64.26 -23.99
N ASP A 291 -6.83 -64.30 -24.20
CA ASP A 291 -5.62 -63.69 -23.57
C ASP A 291 -4.38 -64.05 -24.43
N LEU A 292 -3.34 -63.20 -24.51
CA LEU A 292 -1.95 -63.68 -24.77
C LEU A 292 -0.83 -62.66 -24.43
N LYS A 293 0.21 -63.15 -23.73
CA LYS A 293 1.58 -62.58 -23.51
C LYS A 293 1.68 -61.26 -22.73
N THR A 294 2.13 -61.26 -21.46
CA THR A 294 3.52 -61.39 -20.96
C THR A 294 4.50 -60.34 -21.51
N SER A 295 5.25 -59.57 -20.71
CA SER A 295 5.23 -59.35 -19.25
C SER A 295 6.29 -58.30 -18.92
N GLU A 296 5.89 -57.13 -18.42
CA GLU A 296 6.78 -56.16 -17.76
C GLU A 296 6.10 -55.65 -16.48
N ASP A 297 6.95 -55.18 -15.55
CA ASP A 297 6.70 -54.58 -14.23
C ASP A 297 6.65 -55.49 -13.00
N GLY A 298 7.41 -55.03 -11.98
CA GLY A 298 7.26 -55.48 -10.60
C GLY A 298 8.56 -55.53 -9.79
N ASP A 299 9.02 -54.39 -9.28
CA ASP A 299 8.95 -54.25 -7.82
C ASP A 299 8.70 -52.79 -7.41
N SER A 300 7.93 -52.60 -6.36
CA SER A 300 7.34 -51.30 -6.00
C SER A 300 7.74 -50.88 -4.59
N THR A 301 8.39 -49.73 -4.46
CA THR A 301 8.62 -49.07 -3.16
C THR A 301 7.83 -47.77 -3.10
N ILE A 302 6.76 -47.78 -2.33
CA ILE A 302 5.95 -46.60 -2.02
C ILE A 302 6.77 -45.70 -1.09
N SER A 303 7.05 -44.46 -1.50
CA SER A 303 7.54 -43.41 -0.62
C SER A 303 6.73 -42.13 -0.79
N LEU A 304 6.32 -41.55 0.33
CA LEU A 304 5.46 -40.37 0.40
C LEU A 304 6.19 -39.09 -0.08
N GLY A 305 5.43 -38.23 -0.75
CA GLY A 305 5.40 -36.80 -0.42
C GLY A 305 6.47 -35.90 -1.05
N ASN A 306 6.09 -35.17 -2.10
CA ASN A 306 6.56 -33.80 -2.34
C ASN A 306 5.58 -33.04 -3.28
N PRO A 307 4.75 -32.11 -2.79
CA PRO A 307 3.78 -31.37 -3.61
C PRO A 307 4.39 -30.15 -4.34
N PHE A 308 5.66 -30.21 -4.74
CA PHE A 308 6.44 -29.08 -5.27
C PHE A 308 7.05 -29.35 -6.66
N GLN A 309 6.27 -29.87 -7.60
CA GLN A 309 6.75 -30.05 -8.98
C GLN A 309 5.63 -30.02 -10.03
N CYS A 310 5.30 -28.81 -10.51
CA CYS A 310 5.20 -28.49 -11.95
C CYS A 310 4.94 -26.98 -12.15
N PHE A 311 6.00 -26.18 -12.28
CA PHE A 311 5.92 -24.78 -12.70
C PHE A 311 6.81 -24.56 -13.92
N THR A 312 6.20 -24.50 -15.11
CA THR A 312 6.91 -24.16 -16.36
C THR A 312 7.07 -22.66 -16.45
N THR A 313 8.15 -22.12 -15.88
CA THR A 313 8.60 -20.75 -16.17
C THR A 313 9.31 -20.77 -17.52
N LEU A 314 8.63 -20.29 -18.56
CA LEU A 314 9.20 -20.18 -19.89
C LEU A 314 10.05 -18.90 -19.96
N LEU A 315 11.38 -19.07 -19.84
CA LEU A 315 12.35 -18.00 -20.09
C LEU A 315 12.54 -17.85 -21.60
N VAL A 316 12.06 -16.74 -22.16
CA VAL A 316 12.54 -16.26 -23.47
C VAL A 316 13.85 -15.51 -23.22
N LYS A 317 14.88 -15.83 -24.00
CA LYS A 317 16.23 -15.29 -23.91
C LYS A 317 16.68 -14.83 -25.29
#